data_AF-A0A7S2CVW6-F1
#
_entry.id   AF-A0A7S2CVW6-F1
#
_cell.length_a   1.000
_cell.length_b   1.000
_cell.length_c   1.000
_cell.angle_alpha   90.00
_cell.angle_beta   90.00
_cell.angle_gamma   90.00
#
_symmetry.space_group_name_H-M   'P 1'
#
loop_
_entity.id
_entity.type
_entity.pdbx_description
1 polymer ?
#
loop_
_entity_poly.entity_id
_entity_poly.type
_entity_poly.pdbx_seq_one_letter_code
_entity_poly.pdbx_strand_id
1 'polypeptide(L)'
;ELVSRACLGKHREMRHQPCHVGPISCGQPCGNSLPCGHSCAAQCHAGPCPPCVRPCGARRLHCEHRCEAPCHPNSQCEDAVCRRRVKTSCACGMRVEESPCGAYSGAPHPQHPAPRCDAHCERITTTQDRGRPSDSSSWPPVADKAGERYAADLHQLASRHKRYVQVLEHHFARAIGTGPSGATSAVVLPPCEAPRRLLAVEYARLHWRLRTASRP
;
A
#
# COMPACT_ATOMS: atom_id res chain seq x y z
N GLU A 1 -34.10 37.26 -33.44
CA GLU A 1 -34.75 36.11 -32.76
C GLU A 1 -33.70 35.23 -32.10
N LEU A 2 -34.00 34.72 -30.91
CA LEU A 2 -33.14 33.82 -30.15
C LEU A 2 -33.59 32.38 -30.42
N VAL A 3 -32.66 31.50 -30.81
CA VAL A 3 -32.95 30.11 -31.16
C VAL A 3 -32.22 29.16 -30.22
N SER A 4 -32.79 27.96 -30.03
CA SER A 4 -32.12 26.85 -29.37
C SER A 4 -31.36 26.02 -30.39
N ARG A 5 -30.07 25.76 -30.16
CA ARG A 5 -29.22 24.95 -31.04
C ARG A 5 -28.34 24.01 -30.23
N ALA A 6 -28.08 22.82 -30.76
CA ALA A 6 -27.11 21.91 -30.16
C ALA A 6 -25.67 22.44 -30.30
N CYS A 7 -24.80 22.11 -29.35
CA CYS A 7 -23.38 22.44 -29.47
C CYS A 7 -22.67 21.62 -30.56
N LEU A 8 -21.45 22.02 -30.93
CA LEU A 8 -20.59 21.40 -31.95
C LEU A 8 -20.49 19.86 -31.81
N GLY A 9 -20.31 19.38 -30.57
CA GLY A 9 -20.21 17.94 -30.26
C GLY A 9 -21.53 17.29 -29.84
N LYS A 10 -22.67 17.97 -29.99
CA LYS A 10 -24.02 17.49 -29.60
C LYS A 10 -24.15 17.04 -28.12
N HIS A 11 -23.30 17.54 -27.23
CA HIS A 11 -23.35 17.21 -25.80
C HIS A 11 -24.59 17.77 -25.09
N ARG A 12 -25.03 18.98 -25.46
CA ARG A 12 -26.24 19.62 -24.90
C ARG A 12 -26.84 20.65 -25.84
N GLU A 13 -28.12 20.95 -25.63
CA GLU A 13 -28.83 22.03 -26.31
C GLU A 13 -28.59 23.37 -25.60
N MET A 14 -28.16 24.36 -26.36
CA MET A 14 -27.85 25.70 -25.90
C MET A 14 -29.01 26.62 -26.28
N ARG A 15 -29.67 27.19 -25.28
CA ARG A 15 -30.78 28.13 -25.47
C ARG A 15 -30.25 29.55 -25.64
N HIS A 16 -31.09 30.42 -26.19
CA HIS A 16 -30.83 31.86 -26.31
C HIS A 16 -29.62 32.19 -27.20
N GLN A 17 -29.44 31.45 -28.29
CA GLN A 17 -28.36 31.70 -29.24
C GLN A 17 -28.82 32.62 -30.38
N PRO A 18 -28.02 33.62 -30.78
CA PRO A 18 -28.37 34.46 -31.92
C PRO A 18 -28.40 33.66 -33.23
N CYS A 19 -29.39 33.89 -34.08
CA CYS A 19 -29.61 33.11 -35.32
C CYS A 19 -28.45 33.16 -36.33
N HIS A 20 -27.67 34.24 -36.34
CA HIS A 20 -26.53 34.45 -37.25
C HIS A 20 -25.23 33.81 -36.78
N VAL A 21 -25.15 33.36 -35.52
CA VAL A 21 -23.94 32.73 -34.99
C VAL A 21 -23.88 31.27 -35.46
N GLY A 22 -22.69 30.88 -35.94
CA GLY A 22 -22.38 29.52 -36.37
C GLY A 22 -22.43 28.48 -35.24
N PRO A 23 -22.00 27.24 -35.49
CA PRO A 23 -22.06 26.20 -34.48
C PRO A 23 -21.16 26.53 -33.28
N ILE A 24 -21.71 26.40 -32.07
CA ILE A 24 -21.08 26.87 -30.83
C ILE A 24 -20.53 25.73 -29.97
N SER A 25 -19.44 25.99 -29.25
CA SER A 25 -18.90 25.05 -28.26
C SER A 25 -19.59 25.25 -26.91
N CYS A 26 -19.95 24.15 -26.22
CA CYS A 26 -20.53 24.23 -24.88
C CYS A 26 -19.47 24.38 -23.77
N GLY A 27 -18.17 24.36 -24.10
CA GLY A 27 -17.06 24.44 -23.15
C GLY A 27 -16.85 23.21 -22.26
N GLN A 28 -17.74 22.21 -22.32
CA GLN A 28 -17.60 20.96 -21.58
C GLN A 28 -16.64 20.00 -22.29
N PRO A 29 -15.99 19.07 -21.54
CA PRO A 29 -15.23 17.99 -22.17
C PRO A 29 -16.16 17.14 -23.04
N CYS A 30 -15.62 16.64 -24.15
CA CYS A 30 -16.39 15.89 -25.12
C CYS A 30 -16.97 14.60 -24.55
N GLY A 31 -16.18 13.86 -23.76
CA GLY A 31 -16.63 12.65 -23.07
C GLY A 31 -16.89 11.44 -23.98
N ASN A 32 -16.83 11.60 -25.30
CA ASN A 32 -17.00 10.50 -26.26
C ASN A 32 -15.98 9.38 -26.04
N SER A 33 -16.43 8.13 -26.20
CA SER A 33 -15.58 6.95 -26.07
C SER A 33 -14.67 6.80 -27.30
N LEU A 34 -13.37 6.86 -27.08
CA LEU A 34 -12.34 6.65 -28.09
C LEU A 34 -12.16 5.14 -28.35
N PRO A 35 -11.57 4.73 -29.50
CA PRO A 35 -11.32 3.32 -29.79
C PRO A 35 -10.41 2.63 -28.77
N CYS A 36 -9.66 3.41 -27.99
CA CYS A 36 -8.84 2.91 -26.89
C CYS A 36 -9.59 2.64 -25.59
N GLY A 37 -10.91 2.86 -25.53
CA GLY A 37 -11.73 2.71 -24.33
C GLY A 37 -11.67 3.90 -23.36
N HIS A 38 -10.85 4.91 -23.64
CA HIS A 38 -10.81 6.16 -22.85
C HIS A 38 -11.87 7.16 -23.34
N SER A 39 -12.29 8.06 -22.44
CA SER A 39 -13.14 9.20 -22.79
C SER A 39 -12.30 10.37 -23.33
N CYS A 40 -12.83 11.05 -24.34
CA CYS A 40 -12.23 12.25 -24.92
C CYS A 40 -12.23 13.39 -23.89
N ALA A 41 -11.04 13.78 -23.44
CA ALA A 41 -10.84 14.88 -22.49
C ALA A 41 -10.76 16.26 -23.16
N ALA A 42 -10.79 16.33 -24.50
CA ALA A 42 -10.78 17.60 -25.22
C ALA A 42 -12.07 18.39 -24.98
N GLN A 43 -11.98 19.71 -25.05
CA GLN A 43 -13.17 20.56 -25.05
C GLN A 43 -14.07 20.24 -26.24
N CYS A 44 -15.34 20.59 -26.12
CA CYS A 44 -16.32 20.39 -27.18
C CYS A 44 -15.80 20.93 -28.53
N HIS A 45 -15.61 20.01 -29.46
CA HIS A 45 -15.02 20.22 -30.77
C HIS A 45 -15.97 19.71 -31.86
N ALA A 46 -15.79 20.19 -33.08
CA ALA A 46 -16.42 19.61 -34.25
C ALA A 46 -15.56 18.48 -34.82
N GLY A 47 -16.20 17.50 -35.48
CA GLY A 47 -15.51 16.43 -36.18
C GLY A 47 -15.00 15.29 -35.29
N PRO A 48 -14.07 14.45 -35.79
CA PRO A 48 -13.55 13.29 -35.08
C PRO A 48 -12.75 13.69 -33.83
N CYS A 49 -12.79 12.86 -32.79
CA CYS A 49 -12.07 13.13 -31.55
C CYS A 49 -10.54 13.09 -31.75
N PRO A 50 -9.79 14.00 -31.12
CA PRO A 50 -8.33 13.97 -31.15
C PRO A 50 -7.77 12.69 -30.51
N PRO A 51 -6.50 12.35 -30.79
CA PRO A 51 -5.85 11.19 -30.18
C PRO A 51 -5.88 11.25 -28.65
N CYS A 52 -5.93 10.07 -28.03
CA CYS A 52 -6.00 9.96 -26.59
C CYS A 52 -4.69 10.39 -25.92
N VAL A 53 -4.75 11.43 -25.10
CA VAL A 53 -3.61 11.93 -24.30
C VAL A 53 -3.58 11.36 -22.88
N ARG A 54 -4.50 10.44 -22.55
CA ARG A 54 -4.52 9.79 -21.24
C ARG A 54 -3.34 8.82 -21.13
N PRO A 55 -2.75 8.66 -19.93
CA PRO A 55 -1.74 7.63 -19.71
C PRO A 55 -2.38 6.25 -19.90
N CYS A 56 -1.66 5.33 -20.51
CA CYS A 56 -2.14 3.98 -20.81
C CYS A 56 -2.64 3.23 -19.56
N GLY A 57 -1.93 3.32 -18.44
CA GLY A 57 -2.36 2.72 -17.16
C GLY A 57 -2.26 1.18 -17.08
N ALA A 58 -1.90 0.51 -18.17
CA ALA A 58 -1.64 -0.94 -18.22
C ALA A 58 -0.47 -1.34 -17.30
N ARG A 59 -0.49 -2.56 -16.76
CA ARG A 59 0.61 -3.09 -15.94
C ARG A 59 1.81 -3.38 -16.83
N ARG A 60 3.00 -2.93 -16.42
CA ARG A 60 4.23 -3.22 -17.15
C ARG A 60 4.63 -4.69 -17.00
N LEU A 61 5.40 -5.20 -17.95
CA LEU A 61 5.86 -6.60 -17.95
C LEU A 61 7.01 -6.83 -16.95
N HIS A 62 7.91 -5.85 -16.80
CA HIS A 62 9.16 -6.00 -16.03
C HIS A 62 9.11 -5.42 -14.61
N CYS A 63 7.98 -4.81 -14.22
CA CYS A 63 7.72 -4.32 -12.86
C CYS A 63 6.20 -4.19 -12.62
N GLU A 64 5.78 -4.14 -11.36
CA GLU A 64 4.35 -4.03 -10.99
C GLU A 64 3.77 -2.60 -11.14
N HIS A 65 4.48 -1.72 -11.84
CA HIS A 65 4.06 -0.35 -12.07
C HIS A 65 3.13 -0.22 -13.27
N ARG A 66 2.38 0.89 -13.31
CA ARG A 66 1.48 1.22 -14.42
C ARG A 66 2.22 2.02 -15.48
N CYS A 67 1.91 1.79 -16.74
CA CYS A 67 2.43 2.53 -17.88
C CYS A 67 1.96 3.99 -17.84
N GLU A 68 2.91 4.91 -17.84
CA GLU A 68 2.67 6.37 -17.85
C GLU A 68 2.79 6.97 -19.27
N ALA A 69 3.14 6.14 -20.26
CA ALA A 69 3.17 6.54 -21.67
C ALA A 69 1.76 6.92 -22.15
N PRO A 70 1.65 7.80 -23.17
CA PRO A 70 0.38 8.12 -23.80
C PRO A 70 -0.32 6.85 -24.29
N CYS A 71 -1.64 6.89 -24.34
CA CYS A 71 -2.45 5.73 -24.71
C CYS A 71 -2.09 5.23 -26.12
N HIS A 72 -1.82 3.93 -26.20
CA HIS A 72 -1.42 3.21 -27.40
C HIS A 72 -2.33 1.99 -27.56
N PRO A 73 -3.52 2.16 -28.18
CA PRO A 73 -4.54 1.10 -28.21
C PRO A 73 -4.13 -0.16 -28.98
N ASN A 74 -3.32 -0.02 -30.01
CA ASN A 74 -3.01 -1.09 -30.96
C ASN A 74 -1.61 -1.70 -30.78
N SER A 75 -0.86 -1.28 -29.76
CA SER A 75 0.49 -1.79 -29.51
C SER A 75 0.66 -2.21 -28.06
N GLN A 76 1.65 -3.06 -27.81
CA GLN A 76 2.08 -3.35 -26.44
C GLN A 76 2.76 -2.11 -25.85
N CYS A 77 2.81 -2.03 -24.51
CA CYS A 77 3.54 -0.96 -23.84
C CYS A 77 5.01 -0.98 -24.28
N GLU A 78 5.52 0.19 -24.66
CA GLU A 78 6.93 0.37 -24.97
C GLU A 78 7.82 -0.09 -23.81
N ASP A 79 8.97 -0.66 -24.14
CA ASP A 79 9.95 -1.10 -23.15
C ASP A 79 10.86 0.05 -22.68
N ALA A 80 10.24 1.17 -22.32
CA ALA A 80 10.96 2.32 -21.77
C ALA A 80 11.38 2.06 -20.31
N VAL A 81 12.44 2.70 -19.85
CA VAL A 81 12.84 2.62 -18.43
C VAL A 81 11.72 3.12 -17.51
N CYS A 82 11.38 2.35 -16.47
CA CYS A 82 10.34 2.73 -15.52
C CYS A 82 10.74 3.96 -14.69
N ARG A 83 10.00 5.07 -14.85
CA ARG A 83 10.25 6.34 -14.15
C ARG A 83 9.49 6.50 -12.82
N ARG A 84 8.74 5.47 -12.41
CA ARG A 84 7.99 5.51 -11.15
C ARG A 84 8.95 5.58 -9.97
N ARG A 85 8.68 6.47 -9.03
CA ARG A 85 9.47 6.62 -7.79
C ARG A 85 9.12 5.50 -6.81
N VAL A 86 10.15 4.82 -6.31
CA VAL A 86 10.06 3.78 -5.29
C VAL A 86 10.70 4.34 -4.01
N LYS A 87 10.01 4.15 -2.89
CA LYS A 87 10.47 4.57 -1.56
C LYS A 87 11.25 3.43 -0.91
N THR A 88 12.49 3.69 -0.54
CA THR A 88 13.32 2.77 0.24
C THR A 88 13.65 3.37 1.59
N SER A 89 13.35 2.64 2.67
CA SER A 89 13.63 3.08 4.03
C SER A 89 14.96 2.51 4.55
N CYS A 90 15.66 3.25 5.42
CA CYS A 90 16.79 2.71 6.18
C CYS A 90 16.34 1.52 7.05
N ALA A 91 17.30 0.73 7.55
CA ALA A 91 17.04 -0.31 8.55
C ALA A 91 16.31 0.22 9.81
N CYS A 92 16.53 1.50 10.13
CA CYS A 92 15.90 2.21 11.23
C CYS A 92 14.48 2.75 10.95
N GLY A 93 13.98 2.69 9.71
CA GLY A 93 12.69 3.28 9.30
C GLY A 93 12.63 4.81 9.25
N MET A 94 13.62 5.53 9.79
CA MET A 94 13.60 7.00 9.93
C MET A 94 13.95 7.77 8.65
N ARG A 95 14.78 7.20 7.77
CA ARG A 95 15.12 7.80 6.48
C ARG A 95 14.36 7.06 5.40
N VAL A 96 13.67 7.81 4.55
CA VAL A 96 13.01 7.29 3.35
C VAL A 96 13.55 8.08 2.17
N GLU A 97 14.12 7.36 1.22
CA GLU A 97 14.66 7.94 -0.02
C GLU A 97 13.81 7.50 -1.20
N GLU A 98 13.60 8.41 -2.15
CA GLU A 98 12.83 8.15 -3.37
C GLU A 98 13.79 8.03 -4.56
N SER A 99 13.85 6.84 -5.15
CA SER A 99 14.64 6.59 -6.37
C SER A 99 13.73 6.09 -7.50
N PRO A 100 14.04 6.35 -8.79
CA PRO A 100 13.27 5.81 -9.89
C PRO A 100 13.43 4.29 -9.94
N CYS A 101 12.35 3.59 -10.28
CA CYS A 101 12.32 2.13 -10.39
C CYS A 101 13.39 1.64 -11.38
N GLY A 102 13.50 2.24 -12.56
CA GLY A 102 14.56 1.85 -13.49
C GLY A 102 14.34 0.51 -14.22
N ALA A 103 13.23 -0.20 -13.99
CA ALA A 103 12.97 -1.49 -14.65
C ALA A 103 12.71 -1.34 -16.15
N TYR A 104 13.33 -2.21 -16.97
CA TYR A 104 13.16 -2.39 -18.42
C TYR A 104 13.59 -3.81 -18.82
N SER A 105 13.49 -4.21 -20.10
CA SER A 105 13.85 -5.59 -20.53
C SER A 105 15.24 -6.06 -20.11
N GLY A 106 16.25 -5.19 -20.09
CA GLY A 106 17.62 -5.54 -19.70
C GLY A 106 17.83 -5.65 -18.19
N ALA A 107 16.92 -5.11 -17.38
CA ALA A 107 16.98 -5.17 -15.92
C ALA A 107 15.57 -5.33 -15.33
N PRO A 108 14.98 -6.54 -15.40
CA PRO A 108 13.72 -6.83 -14.73
C PRO A 108 13.94 -6.85 -13.21
N HIS A 109 13.02 -6.25 -12.44
CA HIS A 109 13.12 -6.16 -10.97
C HIS A 109 14.47 -5.63 -10.44
N PRO A 110 14.82 -4.37 -10.76
CA PRO A 110 15.97 -3.71 -10.16
C PRO A 110 15.82 -3.67 -8.64
N GLN A 111 16.89 -4.03 -7.94
CA GLN A 111 16.92 -3.94 -6.49
C GLN A 111 17.19 -2.50 -6.07
N HIS A 112 16.39 -2.00 -5.14
CA HIS A 112 16.56 -0.69 -4.54
C HIS A 112 17.12 -0.89 -3.12
N PRO A 113 18.45 -0.81 -2.93
CA PRO A 113 19.05 -1.02 -1.62
C PRO A 113 18.59 0.04 -0.64
N ALA A 114 18.34 -0.38 0.60
CA ALA A 114 18.00 0.52 1.69
C ALA A 114 19.11 1.56 1.88
N PRO A 115 18.79 2.85 2.01
CA PRO A 115 19.80 3.86 2.21
C PRO A 115 20.42 3.70 3.61
N ARG A 116 21.72 4.01 3.72
CA ARG A 116 22.47 3.87 4.99
C ARG A 116 21.92 4.82 6.06
N CYS A 117 22.10 4.45 7.33
CA CYS A 117 21.78 5.34 8.44
C CYS A 117 22.80 6.48 8.49
N ASP A 118 22.33 7.71 8.66
CA ASP A 118 23.18 8.87 8.91
C ASP A 118 23.20 9.19 10.42
N ALA A 119 24.07 10.09 10.86
CA ALA A 119 24.18 10.55 12.26
C ALA A 119 22.87 11.10 12.86
N HIS A 120 21.87 11.46 12.03
CA HIS A 120 20.54 11.81 12.51
C HIS A 120 19.75 10.60 13.02
N CYS A 121 19.90 9.44 12.38
CA CYS A 121 19.26 8.20 12.82
C CYS A 121 19.84 7.71 14.15
N GLU A 122 21.16 7.79 14.32
CA GLU A 122 21.86 7.35 15.53
C GLU A 122 21.42 8.13 16.78
N ARG A 123 21.12 9.43 16.62
CA ARG A 123 20.60 10.30 17.69
C ARG A 123 19.19 9.93 18.12
N ILE A 124 18.37 9.41 17.20
CA ILE A 124 16.97 9.07 17.44
C ILE A 124 16.83 7.63 17.98
N THR A 125 17.67 6.69 17.52
CA THR A 125 17.70 5.33 18.07
C THR A 125 18.13 5.33 19.54
N THR A 126 19.03 6.24 19.93
CA THR A 126 19.50 6.36 21.33
C THR A 126 18.39 6.81 22.30
N THR A 127 17.45 7.64 21.86
CA THR A 127 16.29 8.05 22.66
C THR A 127 15.15 7.04 22.64
N GLN A 128 14.98 6.28 21.56
CA GLN A 128 13.99 5.18 21.49
C GLN A 128 14.40 3.95 22.31
N ASP A 129 15.70 3.66 22.44
CA ASP A 129 16.18 2.54 23.28
C ASP A 129 16.05 2.81 24.80
N ARG A 130 15.98 4.09 25.21
CA ARG A 130 15.66 4.47 26.61
C ARG A 130 14.20 4.17 27.03
N GLY A 131 13.36 3.69 26.10
CA GLY A 131 12.03 3.16 26.38
C GLY A 131 11.98 1.63 26.50
N ARG A 132 13.10 0.92 26.34
CA ARG A 132 13.20 -0.51 26.67
C ARG A 132 13.91 -0.62 28.02
N PRO A 133 13.22 -1.04 29.10
CA PRO A 133 13.90 -1.28 30.35
C PRO A 133 14.91 -2.41 30.13
N SER A 134 16.19 -2.05 30.18
CA SER A 134 17.27 -2.97 30.47
C SER A 134 17.17 -3.29 31.95
N ASP A 135 16.14 -4.03 32.35
CA ASP A 135 16.02 -4.50 33.73
C ASP A 135 16.91 -5.73 33.87
N SER A 136 18.20 -5.45 34.03
CA SER A 136 19.09 -6.33 34.74
C SER A 136 18.60 -6.40 36.18
N SER A 137 18.06 -7.57 36.53
CA SER A 137 18.12 -8.14 37.88
C SER A 137 17.19 -7.54 38.94
N SER A 138 15.97 -8.08 39.04
CA SER A 138 15.39 -8.52 40.32
C SER A 138 14.09 -9.31 40.09
N TRP A 139 14.22 -10.62 39.85
CA TRP A 139 13.10 -11.55 40.02
C TRP A 139 13.35 -12.34 41.32
N PRO A 140 12.34 -12.50 42.21
CA PRO A 140 12.48 -13.39 43.35
C PRO A 140 12.57 -14.84 42.85
N PRO A 141 13.27 -15.74 43.58
CA PRO A 141 13.41 -17.12 43.17
C PRO A 141 12.06 -17.84 43.32
N VAL A 142 11.38 -18.06 42.20
CA VAL A 142 10.22 -18.96 42.13
C VAL A 142 10.72 -20.37 41.87
N ALA A 143 10.80 -21.16 42.94
CA ALA A 143 10.83 -22.60 42.86
C ALA A 143 9.47 -23.09 42.30
N ASP A 144 9.46 -23.69 41.11
CA ASP A 144 9.38 -25.15 40.97
C ASP A 144 9.04 -25.58 39.51
N LYS A 145 9.96 -26.38 38.97
CA LYS A 145 9.83 -27.50 38.02
C LYS A 145 8.64 -27.54 37.04
N ALA A 146 8.96 -27.32 35.75
CA ALA A 146 8.56 -28.14 34.57
C ALA A 146 8.62 -27.38 33.23
N GLY A 147 8.94 -26.06 33.21
CA GLY A 147 8.80 -25.20 32.03
C GLY A 147 10.06 -24.91 31.18
N GLU A 148 11.25 -25.27 31.65
CA GLU A 148 12.52 -24.80 31.05
C GLU A 148 12.86 -25.35 29.65
N ARG A 149 12.15 -26.40 29.18
CA ARG A 149 12.36 -26.89 27.80
C ARG A 149 11.64 -26.06 26.75
N TYR A 150 10.48 -25.47 27.07
CA TYR A 150 9.68 -24.75 26.08
C TYR A 150 10.09 -23.29 25.89
N ALA A 151 10.65 -22.62 26.90
CA ALA A 151 11.00 -21.20 26.80
C ALA A 151 12.10 -20.93 25.75
N ALA A 152 13.13 -21.78 25.68
CA ALA A 152 14.20 -21.67 24.69
C ALA A 152 13.71 -21.99 23.27
N ASP A 153 12.92 -23.06 23.12
CA ASP A 153 12.35 -23.49 21.85
C ASP A 153 11.36 -22.47 21.28
N LEU A 154 10.56 -21.83 22.14
CA LEU A 154 9.65 -20.75 21.76
C LEU A 154 10.42 -19.50 21.30
N HIS A 155 11.51 -19.13 21.97
CA HIS A 155 12.34 -18.01 21.55
C HIS A 155 12.95 -18.28 20.17
N GLN A 156 13.53 -19.47 19.97
CA GLN A 156 14.09 -19.87 18.68
C GLN A 156 13.03 -19.90 17.56
N LEU A 157 11.82 -20.38 17.86
CA LEU A 157 10.71 -20.40 16.92
C LEU A 157 10.21 -18.99 16.59
N ALA A 158 10.13 -18.09 17.59
CA ALA A 158 9.81 -16.67 17.40
C ALA A 158 10.87 -15.97 16.55
N SER A 159 12.16 -16.21 16.83
CA SER A 159 13.29 -15.67 16.06
C SER A 159 13.27 -16.14 14.60
N ARG A 160 12.83 -17.37 14.34
CA ARG A 160 12.68 -17.92 12.98
C ARG A 160 11.44 -17.36 12.26
N HIS A 161 10.42 -16.97 13.00
CA HIS A 161 9.14 -16.49 12.47
C HIS A 161 8.82 -15.02 12.84
N LYS A 162 9.78 -14.11 12.69
CA LYS A 162 9.65 -12.68 13.04
C LYS A 162 8.42 -12.00 12.45
N ARG A 163 8.12 -12.26 11.17
CA ARG A 163 6.94 -11.69 10.49
C ARG A 163 5.62 -12.15 11.11
N TYR A 164 5.57 -13.38 11.62
CA TYR A 164 4.37 -13.91 12.27
C TYR A 164 4.15 -13.27 13.65
N VAL A 165 5.24 -13.05 14.40
CA VAL A 165 5.17 -12.34 15.70
C VAL A 165 4.65 -10.92 15.53
N GLN A 166 5.12 -10.17 14.51
CA GLN A 166 4.62 -8.83 14.21
C GLN A 166 3.11 -8.80 13.90
N VAL A 167 2.61 -9.83 13.20
CA VAL A 167 1.17 -9.98 12.94
C VAL A 167 0.42 -10.24 14.23
N LEU A 168 0.92 -11.12 15.11
CA LEU A 168 0.32 -11.37 16.43
C LEU A 168 0.27 -10.10 17.28
N GLU A 169 1.36 -9.35 17.36
CA GLU A 169 1.44 -8.07 18.08
C GLU A 169 0.42 -7.07 17.56
N HIS A 170 0.26 -6.92 16.24
CA HIS A 170 -0.74 -6.04 15.64
C HIS A 170 -2.18 -6.46 16.01
N HIS A 171 -2.48 -7.76 15.95
CA HIS A 171 -3.79 -8.28 16.31
C HIS A 171 -4.12 -8.10 17.79
N PHE A 172 -3.16 -8.38 18.69
CA PHE A 172 -3.35 -8.22 20.13
C PHE A 172 -3.43 -6.75 20.55
N ALA A 173 -2.57 -5.89 20.00
CA ALA A 173 -2.61 -4.44 20.25
C ALA A 173 -3.95 -3.83 19.85
N ARG A 174 -4.47 -4.19 18.67
CA ARG A 174 -5.77 -3.72 18.20
C ARG A 174 -6.90 -4.17 19.12
N ALA A 175 -6.87 -5.42 19.58
CA ALA A 175 -7.90 -5.98 20.43
C ALA A 175 -7.97 -5.32 21.82
N ILE A 176 -6.82 -4.91 22.37
CA ILE A 176 -6.73 -4.26 23.68
C ILE A 176 -6.96 -2.74 23.57
N GLY A 177 -6.58 -2.11 22.45
CA GLY A 177 -6.65 -0.66 22.27
C GLY A 177 -8.00 -0.11 21.77
N THR A 178 -8.90 -0.92 21.20
CA THR A 178 -10.11 -0.42 20.52
C THR A 178 -11.45 -0.74 21.21
N GLY A 179 -11.46 -1.08 22.50
CA GLY A 179 -12.71 -1.46 23.20
C GLY A 179 -13.25 -0.36 24.11
N PRO A 180 -14.56 -0.03 24.07
CA PRO A 180 -15.20 0.68 25.19
C PRO A 180 -15.13 -0.21 26.44
N SER A 181 -14.93 0.42 27.60
CA SER A 181 -14.77 -0.20 28.93
C SER A 181 -15.94 -1.14 29.26
N GLY A 182 -15.88 -2.40 28.81
CA GLY A 182 -16.92 -3.40 29.07
C GLY A 182 -17.10 -4.52 28.03
N ALA A 183 -16.54 -4.41 26.81
CA ALA A 183 -16.64 -5.49 25.81
C ALA A 183 -15.44 -6.46 25.87
N THR A 184 -15.70 -7.76 26.02
CA THR A 184 -14.68 -8.81 25.93
C THR A 184 -14.21 -8.96 24.49
N SER A 185 -13.12 -8.26 24.14
CA SER A 185 -12.52 -8.30 22.81
C SER A 185 -11.82 -9.64 22.57
N ALA A 186 -12.46 -10.55 21.84
CA ALA A 186 -11.89 -11.85 21.48
C ALA A 186 -11.04 -11.74 20.21
N VAL A 187 -9.79 -12.22 20.26
CA VAL A 187 -8.90 -12.28 19.10
C VAL A 187 -9.00 -13.63 18.43
N VAL A 188 -9.59 -13.67 17.24
CA VAL A 188 -9.65 -14.87 16.41
C VAL A 188 -8.50 -14.82 15.41
N LEU A 189 -7.60 -15.79 15.49
CA LEU A 189 -6.49 -15.93 14.55
C LEU A 189 -6.85 -16.90 13.40
N PRO A 190 -6.33 -16.67 12.18
CA PRO A 190 -6.51 -17.60 11.07
C PRO A 190 -5.97 -19.00 11.37
N PRO A 191 -6.50 -20.06 10.72
CA PRO A 191 -5.96 -21.41 10.85
C PRO A 191 -4.49 -21.42 10.43
N CYS A 192 -3.66 -22.08 11.24
CA CYS A 192 -2.22 -22.15 11.03
C CYS A 192 -1.65 -23.49 11.48
N GLU A 193 -0.45 -23.80 10.96
CA GLU A 193 0.33 -25.00 11.28
C GLU A 193 0.56 -25.14 12.79
N ALA A 194 0.59 -26.38 13.27
CA ALA A 194 0.76 -26.73 14.69
C ALA A 194 1.87 -25.93 15.43
N PRO A 195 3.11 -25.78 14.91
CA PRO A 195 4.15 -25.01 15.61
C PRO A 195 3.82 -23.50 15.71
N ARG A 196 3.19 -22.91 14.69
CA ARG A 196 2.79 -21.49 14.73
C ARG A 196 1.63 -21.26 15.69
N ARG A 197 0.69 -22.22 15.75
CA ARG A 197 -0.43 -22.20 16.69
C ARG A 197 0.06 -22.26 18.14
N LEU A 198 1.00 -23.15 18.45
CA LEU A 198 1.63 -23.23 19.77
C LEU A 198 2.37 -21.94 20.12
N LEU A 199 3.14 -21.39 19.17
CA LEU A 199 3.80 -20.09 19.36
C LEU A 199 2.79 -18.99 19.69
N ALA A 200 1.69 -18.89 18.94
CA ALA A 200 0.68 -17.86 19.17
C ALA A 200 -0.01 -17.99 20.54
N VAL A 201 -0.34 -19.22 20.96
CA VAL A 201 -0.96 -19.52 22.25
C VAL A 201 -0.03 -19.14 23.41
N GLU A 202 1.22 -19.61 23.37
CA GLU A 202 2.17 -19.36 24.46
C GLU A 202 2.65 -17.91 24.49
N TYR A 203 2.87 -17.30 23.32
CA TYR A 203 3.25 -15.88 23.24
C TYR A 203 2.14 -14.97 23.78
N ALA A 204 0.87 -15.26 23.49
CA ALA A 204 -0.26 -14.51 24.03
C ALA A 204 -0.40 -14.67 25.56
N ARG A 205 -0.14 -15.86 26.11
CA ARG A 205 -0.16 -16.12 27.55
C ARG A 205 0.97 -15.40 28.28
N LEU A 206 2.20 -15.56 27.80
CA LEU A 206 3.41 -15.07 28.48
C LEU A 206 3.59 -13.56 28.36
N HIS A 207 3.37 -12.99 27.17
CA HIS A 207 3.67 -11.57 26.91
C HIS A 207 2.46 -10.64 27.03
N TRP A 208 1.25 -11.15 26.77
CA TRP A 208 0.03 -10.34 26.73
C TRP A 208 -0.98 -10.72 27.83
N ARG A 209 -0.67 -11.74 28.65
CA ARG A 209 -1.54 -12.25 29.73
C ARG A 209 -2.97 -12.58 29.27
N LEU A 210 -3.13 -12.94 28.00
CA LEU A 210 -4.43 -13.27 27.42
C LEU A 210 -4.82 -14.71 27.76
N ARG A 211 -6.12 -14.92 28.01
CA ARG A 211 -6.68 -16.27 28.05
C ARG A 211 -6.81 -16.80 26.63
N THR A 212 -6.23 -17.97 26.38
CA THR A 212 -6.20 -18.59 25.05
C THR A 212 -6.94 -19.93 25.07
N ALA A 213 -7.71 -20.19 24.02
CA ALA A 213 -8.26 -21.51 23.72
C ALA A 213 -7.87 -21.90 22.30
N SER A 214 -7.26 -23.07 22.12
CA SER A 214 -6.95 -23.62 20.80
C SER A 214 -7.71 -24.93 20.60
N ARG A 215 -8.45 -25.03 19.50
CA ARG A 215 -8.96 -26.31 19.01
C ARG A 215 -7.90 -26.95 18.08
N PRO A 216 -7.70 -28.27 18.15
CA PRO A 216 -6.73 -28.97 17.32
C PRO A 216 -7.00 -28.81 15.82
#